data_AF-A0AA37XCZ3-F1
#
_entry.id   AF-A0AA37XCZ3-F1
#
_cell.length_a   1.000
_cell.length_b   1.000
_cell.length_c   1.000
_cell.angle_alpha   90.00
_cell.angle_beta   90.00
_cell.angle_gamma   90.00
#
_symmetry.space_group_name_H-M   'P 1'
#
loop_
_entity.id
_entity.type
_entity.pdbx_description
1 polymer ?
#
loop_
_entity_poly.entity_id
_entity_poly.type
_entity_poly.pdbx_seq_one_letter_code
_entity_poly.pdbx_strand_id
1 'polypeptide(L)'
;MLDVSDGLVRDAGRIAAASGCGLDLTTALLAPDVEALAAVAEELDADPLAWVLTGGEDHALLATFPAAVPLPPSFRRIGVVVPRTAAGAGVTVDGAAPAAEGFDHFRR
;
A
#
# COMPACT_ATOMS: atom_id res chain seq x y z
N MET A 1 7.35 -4.65 -10.04
CA MET A 1 5.90 -4.55 -10.30
C MET A 1 5.28 -5.90 -9.98
N LEU A 2 4.08 -5.89 -9.42
CA LEU A 2 3.24 -7.07 -9.16
C LEU A 2 1.78 -6.63 -9.06
N ASP A 3 0.85 -7.58 -8.96
CA ASP A 3 -0.55 -7.34 -8.63
C ASP A 3 -0.79 -7.31 -7.10
N VAL A 4 -1.73 -6.47 -6.67
CA VAL A 4 -2.18 -6.41 -5.26
C VAL A 4 -3.23 -7.50 -5.06
N SER A 5 -2.90 -8.48 -4.23
CA SER A 5 -3.74 -9.65 -3.93
C SER A 5 -3.85 -9.91 -2.44
N ASP A 6 -2.77 -9.74 -1.67
CA ASP A 6 -2.74 -10.02 -0.24
C ASP A 6 -2.84 -8.76 0.62
N GLY A 7 -2.96 -7.59 0.00
CA GLY A 7 -3.02 -6.29 0.66
C GLY A 7 -1.88 -5.38 0.26
N LEU A 8 -2.20 -4.10 0.03
CA LEU A 8 -1.26 -3.09 -0.46
C LEU A 8 0.03 -3.05 0.37
N VAL A 9 -0.06 -3.09 1.70
CA VAL A 9 1.11 -3.08 2.60
C VAL A 9 1.97 -4.35 2.42
N ARG A 10 1.37 -5.54 2.41
CA ARG A 10 2.08 -6.83 2.26
C ARG A 10 2.80 -6.90 0.91
N ASP A 11 2.09 -6.52 -0.14
CA ASP A 11 2.58 -6.55 -1.52
C ASP A 11 3.64 -5.47 -1.78
N ALA A 12 3.50 -4.28 -1.18
CA ALA A 12 4.58 -3.30 -1.12
C ALA A 12 5.82 -3.87 -0.40
N GLY A 13 5.63 -4.60 0.70
CA GLY A 13 6.73 -5.25 1.44
C GLY A 13 7.49 -6.25 0.58
N ARG A 14 6.80 -7.00 -0.29
CA ARG A 14 7.44 -7.91 -1.25
C ARG A 14 8.29 -7.16 -2.26
N ILE A 15 7.78 -6.05 -2.83
CA ILE A 15 8.56 -5.19 -3.72
C ILE A 15 9.80 -4.65 -3.00
N ALA A 16 9.62 -4.12 -1.78
CA ALA A 16 10.70 -3.54 -0.98
C ALA A 16 11.80 -4.56 -0.69
N ALA A 17 11.41 -5.76 -0.23
CA ALA A 17 12.33 -6.86 0.06
C ALA A 17 13.10 -7.34 -1.17
N ALA A 18 12.40 -7.58 -2.29
CA ALA A 18 13.02 -8.01 -3.54
C ALA A 18 13.96 -6.96 -4.15
N SER A 19 13.69 -5.68 -3.89
CA SER A 19 14.46 -4.55 -4.45
C SER A 19 15.53 -3.99 -3.52
N GLY A 20 15.61 -4.47 -2.26
CA GLY A 20 16.56 -3.97 -1.27
C GLY A 20 16.32 -2.51 -0.83
N CYS A 21 15.09 -2.02 -0.93
CA CYS A 21 14.71 -0.65 -0.56
C CYS A 21 13.64 -0.62 0.53
N GLY A 22 13.17 0.57 0.89
CA GLY A 22 11.92 0.78 1.62
C GLY A 22 10.88 1.49 0.75
N LEU A 23 9.61 1.37 1.12
CA LEU A 23 8.49 2.10 0.52
C LEU A 23 7.73 2.86 1.61
N ASP A 24 7.45 4.14 1.38
CA ASP A 24 6.62 4.94 2.27
C ASP A 24 5.33 5.31 1.52
N LEU A 25 4.21 4.76 1.99
CA LEU A 25 2.87 5.02 1.47
C LEU A 25 2.32 6.29 2.12
N THR A 26 1.63 7.12 1.32
CA THR A 26 1.05 8.38 1.80
C THR A 26 -0.46 8.27 1.83
N THR A 27 -1.07 8.35 3.01
CA THR A 27 -2.54 8.17 3.17
C THR A 27 -3.33 9.22 2.40
N ALA A 28 -2.85 10.48 2.38
CA ALA A 28 -3.47 11.54 1.60
C ALA A 28 -3.52 11.25 0.09
N LEU A 29 -2.58 10.47 -0.45
CA LEU A 29 -2.60 10.07 -1.86
C LEU A 29 -3.58 8.93 -2.14
N LEU A 30 -4.01 8.21 -1.10
CA LEU A 30 -5.02 7.14 -1.13
C LEU A 30 -6.46 7.64 -0.94
N ALA A 31 -6.65 8.95 -0.71
CA ALA A 31 -7.96 9.55 -0.47
C ALA A 31 -9.05 9.15 -1.50
N PRO A 32 -8.78 9.07 -2.82
CA PRO A 32 -9.81 8.64 -3.78
C PRO A 32 -10.36 7.23 -3.52
N ASP A 33 -9.53 6.28 -3.06
CA ASP A 33 -9.96 4.92 -2.77
C ASP A 33 -10.75 4.88 -1.45
N VAL A 34 -10.28 5.63 -0.46
CA VAL A 34 -10.95 5.76 0.85
C VAL A 34 -12.33 6.40 0.69
N GLU A 35 -12.43 7.46 -0.10
CA GLU A 35 -13.69 8.15 -0.41
C GLU A 35 -14.66 7.24 -1.16
N ALA A 36 -14.17 6.41 -2.09
CA ALA A 36 -15.00 5.44 -2.82
C ALA A 36 -15.63 4.37 -1.90
N LEU A 37 -14.97 4.05 -0.78
CA LEU A 37 -15.42 3.06 0.20
C LEU A 37 -16.19 3.66 1.39
N ALA A 38 -16.20 4.99 1.52
CA ALA A 38 -16.68 5.69 2.72
C ALA A 38 -18.12 5.35 3.11
N ALA A 39 -19.04 5.30 2.14
CA ALA A 39 -20.46 5.02 2.42
C ALA A 39 -20.68 3.60 3.00
N VAL A 40 -19.95 2.62 2.49
CA VAL A 40 -20.03 1.22 2.99
C VAL A 40 -19.33 1.09 4.33
N ALA A 41 -18.22 1.79 4.53
CA ALA A 41 -17.51 1.80 5.79
C ALA A 41 -18.35 2.44 6.92
N GLU A 42 -19.10 3.50 6.62
CA GLU A 42 -20.06 4.10 7.55
C GLU A 42 -21.17 3.13 7.93
N GLU A 43 -21.75 2.42 6.97
CA GLU A 43 -22.81 1.42 7.23
C GLU A 43 -22.31 0.24 8.09
N LEU A 44 -21.03 -0.12 7.96
CA LEU A 44 -20.42 -1.26 8.64
C LEU A 44 -19.64 -0.90 9.93
N ASP A 45 -19.62 0.38 10.33
CA ASP A 45 -18.80 0.88 11.45
C ASP A 45 -17.32 0.44 11.35
N ALA A 46 -16.74 0.61 10.16
CA ALA A 46 -15.40 0.16 9.81
C ALA A 46 -14.49 1.31 9.33
N ASP A 47 -13.18 1.08 9.33
CA ASP A 47 -12.20 2.01 8.77
C ASP A 47 -11.91 1.70 7.29
N PRO A 48 -12.32 2.57 6.33
CA PRO A 48 -12.05 2.35 4.92
C PRO A 48 -10.55 2.42 4.59
N LEU A 49 -9.74 3.17 5.35
CA LEU A 49 -8.30 3.22 5.14
C LEU A 49 -7.66 1.87 5.47
N ALA A 50 -8.14 1.18 6.49
CA ALA A 50 -7.68 -0.16 6.81
C ALA A 50 -7.94 -1.13 5.65
N TRP A 51 -9.09 -1.03 4.97
CA TRP A 51 -9.39 -1.81 3.77
C TRP A 51 -8.45 -1.48 2.61
N VAL A 52 -8.21 -0.20 2.31
CA VAL A 52 -7.29 0.19 1.23
C VAL A 52 -5.86 -0.29 1.49
N LEU A 53 -5.41 -0.26 2.75
CA LEU A 53 -4.03 -0.63 3.10
C LEU A 53 -3.83 -2.15 3.18
N THR A 54 -4.84 -2.90 3.64
CA THR A 54 -4.67 -4.31 4.07
C THR A 54 -5.67 -5.28 3.45
N GLY A 55 -6.72 -4.77 2.79
CA GLY A 55 -7.66 -5.57 2.02
C GLY A 55 -6.98 -6.15 0.78
N GLY A 56 -7.30 -7.40 0.48
CA GLY A 56 -6.75 -8.14 -0.66
C GLY A 56 -7.72 -8.21 -1.84
N GLU A 57 -7.32 -8.94 -2.88
CA GLU A 57 -8.12 -9.26 -4.08
C GLU A 57 -8.56 -8.03 -4.93
N ASP A 58 -7.87 -6.90 -4.80
CA ASP A 58 -8.12 -5.72 -5.64
C ASP A 58 -7.69 -5.94 -7.11
N HIS A 59 -6.70 -6.83 -7.32
CA HIS A 59 -6.07 -7.12 -8.62
C HIS A 59 -5.55 -5.86 -9.34
N ALA A 60 -5.26 -4.79 -8.59
CA ALA A 60 -4.61 -3.58 -9.09
C ALA A 60 -3.11 -3.83 -9.29
N LEU A 61 -2.46 -3.07 -10.19
CA LEU A 61 -1.00 -3.16 -10.37
C LEU A 61 -0.26 -2.20 -9.42
N LEU A 62 0.74 -2.73 -8.71
CA LEU A 62 1.68 -1.96 -7.91
C LEU A 62 3.07 -1.93 -8.57
N ALA A 63 3.56 -0.73 -8.86
CA ALA A 63 4.83 -0.50 -9.54
C ALA A 63 5.60 0.70 -8.98
N THR A 64 6.91 0.71 -9.23
CA THR A 64 7.82 1.81 -8.86
C THR A 64 8.41 2.44 -10.12
N PHE A 65 8.55 3.76 -10.13
CA PHE A 65 9.12 4.53 -11.25
C PHE A 65 10.17 5.51 -10.72
N PRO A 66 11.18 5.89 -11.54
CA PRO A 66 12.08 6.97 -11.17
C PRO A 66 11.31 8.29 -10.94
N ALA A 67 11.67 9.04 -9.89
CA ALA A 67 10.92 10.23 -9.47
C ALA A 67 10.82 11.34 -10.54
N ALA A 68 11.77 11.39 -11.48
CA ALA A 68 11.79 12.38 -12.55
C ALA A 68 11.03 11.96 -13.81
N VAL A 69 10.47 10.74 -13.85
CA VAL A 69 9.77 10.20 -15.02
C VAL A 69 8.27 10.41 -14.86
N PRO A 70 7.58 10.99 -15.86
CA PRO A 70 6.11 11.05 -15.87
C PRO A 70 5.51 9.66 -15.77
N LEU A 71 4.53 9.49 -14.89
CA LEU A 71 3.83 8.21 -14.76
C LEU A 71 2.95 7.95 -15.99
N PRO A 72 2.82 6.68 -16.43
CA PRO A 72 1.81 6.34 -17.43
C PRO A 72 0.41 6.72 -16.93
N PRO A 73 -0.55 7.09 -17.81
CA PRO A 73 -1.87 7.58 -17.39
C PRO A 73 -2.67 6.62 -16.50
N SER A 74 -2.41 5.31 -16.61
CA SER A 74 -3.05 4.27 -15.81
C SER A 74 -2.47 4.13 -14.38
N PHE A 75 -1.44 4.91 -14.04
CA PHE A 75 -0.82 4.88 -12.72
C PHE A 75 -0.99 6.21 -11.99
N ARG A 76 -1.31 6.08 -10.71
CA ARG A 76 -1.30 7.17 -9.72
C ARG A 76 -0.15 6.94 -8.76
N ARG A 77 0.53 8.02 -8.36
CA ARG A 77 1.49 7.96 -7.26
C ARG A 77 0.73 7.81 -5.93
N ILE A 78 1.12 6.83 -5.12
CA ILE A 78 0.57 6.58 -3.77
C ILE A 78 1.62 6.68 -2.65
N GLY A 79 2.87 6.94 -3.00
CA GLY A 79 3.98 6.94 -2.06
C GLY A 79 5.33 7.16 -2.75
N VAL A 80 6.40 6.85 -2.04
CA VAL A 80 7.79 7.02 -2.51
C VAL A 80 8.66 5.82 -2.15
N VAL A 81 9.71 5.61 -2.95
CA VAL A 81 10.79 4.68 -2.62
C VAL A 81 11.79 5.41 -1.72
N VAL A 82 12.17 4.80 -0.61
CA VAL A 82 13.10 5.34 0.39
C VAL A 82 14.27 4.37 0.63
N PRO A 83 15.40 4.84 1.19
CA PRO A 83 16.43 3.94 1.68
C PRO A 83 15.85 2.95 2.70
N ARG A 84 16.28 1.70 2.63
CA ARG A 84 15.82 0.67 3.56
C ARG A 84 16.26 1.02 4.98
N THR A 85 15.31 1.05 5.91
CA THR A 85 15.60 1.13 7.36
C THR A 85 15.74 -0.28 7.94
N ALA A 86 16.39 -0.40 9.10
CA ALA A 86 16.66 -1.70 9.72
C ALA A 86 15.42 -2.39 10.31
N ALA A 87 14.24 -1.75 10.32
CA ALA A 87 13.04 -2.25 10.98
C ALA A 87 11.92 -2.64 9.99
N GLY A 88 11.23 -3.75 10.28
CA GLY A 88 10.00 -4.18 9.61
C GLY A 88 10.16 -4.76 8.19
N ALA A 89 9.04 -4.89 7.48
CA ALA A 89 8.96 -5.36 6.09
C ALA A 89 9.53 -4.36 5.06
N GLY A 90 10.09 -3.23 5.51
CA GLY A 90 10.54 -2.14 4.63
C GLY A 90 9.39 -1.29 4.11
N VAL A 91 8.24 -1.28 4.77
CA VAL A 91 7.09 -0.43 4.42
C VAL A 91 6.73 0.46 5.60
N THR A 92 6.47 1.74 5.32
CA THR A 92 5.87 2.69 6.24
C THR A 92 4.62 3.31 5.64
N VAL A 93 3.74 3.82 6.51
CA VAL A 93 2.57 4.62 6.14
C VAL A 93 2.71 5.95 6.87
N ASP A 94 2.84 7.03 6.10
CA ASP A 94 3.16 8.38 6.58
C ASP A 94 4.39 8.40 7.53
N GLY A 95 5.42 7.62 7.20
CA GLY A 95 6.65 7.49 7.98
C GLY A 95 6.55 6.62 9.25
N ALA A 96 5.38 6.06 9.57
CA ALA A 96 5.18 5.16 10.70
C ALA A 96 5.08 3.69 10.26
N ALA A 97 5.33 2.75 11.18
CA ALA A 97 5.09 1.34 10.92
C ALA A 97 3.58 1.09 10.69
N PRO A 98 3.19 0.29 9.69
CA PRO A 98 1.79 0.00 9.43
C PRO A 98 1.17 -0.79 10.60
N ALA A 99 -0.11 -0.54 10.89
CA ALA A 99 -0.83 -1.21 11.98
C ALA A 99 -1.11 -2.70 11.69
N ALA A 100 -1.19 -3.07 10.41
CA ALA A 100 -1.34 -4.44 9.93
C ALA A 100 -0.73 -4.57 8.53
N GLU A 101 -0.39 -5.80 8.13
CA GLU A 101 0.34 -6.05 6.87
C GLU A 101 -0.58 -6.47 5.72
N GLY A 102 -1.69 -7.18 5.99
CA GLY A 102 -2.57 -7.76 4.97
C GLY A 102 -2.91 -9.21 5.27
N PHE A 103 -3.55 -9.90 4.32
CA PHE A 103 -3.94 -11.29 4.45
C PHE A 103 -2.73 -12.23 4.51
N ASP A 104 -2.77 -13.23 5.39
CA ASP A 104 -1.84 -14.36 5.44
C ASP A 104 -2.63 -15.63 5.80
N HIS A 105 -2.40 -16.74 5.08
CA HIS A 105 -3.17 -17.97 5.29
C HIS A 105 -3.05 -18.56 6.69
N PHE A 106 -1.94 -18.32 7.38
CA PHE A 106 -1.59 -19.01 8.61
C PHE A 106 -1.32 -18.06 9.78
N ARG A 107 -1.06 -16.78 9.51
CA ARG A 107 -0.94 -15.74 10.54
C ARG A 107 -2.29 -15.03 10.69
N ARG A 108 -2.75 -14.92 11.93
CA ARG A 108 -3.92 -14.14 12.33
C ARG A 108 -3.49 -12.80 12.88
#